data_AF-A0A7V8SWY8-F1
#
_entry.id   AF-A0A7V8SWY8-F1
#
_cell.length_a   1.000
_cell.length_b   1.000
_cell.length_c   1.000
_cell.angle_alpha   90.00
_cell.angle_beta   90.00
_cell.angle_gamma   90.00
#
_symmetry.space_group_name_H-M   'P 1'
#
loop_
_entity.id
_entity.type
_entity.pdbx_description
1 polymer ?
#
loop_
_entity_poly.entity_id
_entity_poly.type
_entity_poly.pdbx_seq_one_letter_code
_entity_poly.pdbx_strand_id
1 'polypeptide(L)'
;MSWRSAFGLIPGPAKILAALAFVVFFFGVFEEYRASGLRTLIGLAGGTLAGAYFLLAGYVYADAVRRGMPPIPWAALAVLIPNCVGFVLYFLLRKPILHPCPSCGRGVAPDAAFCPRCGQPQMNMGPQPSREES
;
A
#
# COMPACT_ATOMS: atom_id res chain seq x y z
N MET A 1 17.53 4.32 10.90
CA MET A 1 16.55 4.36 12.00
C MET A 1 15.79 3.04 11.98
N SER A 2 15.92 2.29 13.08
CA SER A 2 15.55 0.88 13.22
C SER A 2 14.03 0.69 13.21
N TRP A 3 13.53 -0.13 12.28
CA TRP A 3 12.12 -0.44 12.03
C TRP A 3 11.44 -1.29 13.12
N ARG A 4 12.18 -1.68 14.17
CA ARG A 4 11.73 -2.65 15.17
C ARG A 4 10.78 -2.07 16.23
N SER A 5 10.73 -0.75 16.42
CA SER A 5 9.99 -0.12 17.53
C SER A 5 8.52 0.22 17.26
N ALA A 6 8.06 0.26 16.01
CA ALA A 6 6.66 0.57 15.71
C ALA A 6 5.68 -0.62 15.87
N PHE A 7 6.21 -1.85 15.89
CA PHE A 7 5.41 -3.08 15.96
C PHE A 7 5.11 -3.58 17.37
N GLY A 8 5.73 -3.00 18.40
CA GLY A 8 5.62 -3.46 19.79
C GLY A 8 4.31 -3.10 20.51
N LEU A 9 3.46 -2.26 19.92
CA LEU A 9 2.31 -1.68 20.64
C LEU A 9 0.96 -2.39 20.41
N ILE A 10 0.91 -3.41 19.55
CA ILE A 10 -0.33 -4.18 19.33
C ILE A 10 -0.01 -5.66 19.52
N PRO A 11 -0.55 -6.33 20.57
CA PRO A 11 -0.24 -7.72 20.85
C PRO A 11 -0.56 -8.59 19.62
N GLY A 12 0.44 -9.34 19.16
CA GLY A 12 0.35 -10.26 18.02
C GLY A 12 -0.90 -11.16 18.00
N PRO A 13 -1.35 -11.76 19.13
CA PRO A 13 -2.54 -12.60 19.11
C PRO A 13 -3.84 -11.84 18.83
N ALA A 14 -3.94 -10.55 19.17
CA ALA A 14 -5.15 -9.75 18.92
C ALA A 14 -5.40 -9.51 17.42
N LYS A 15 -4.33 -9.39 16.63
CA LYS A 15 -4.41 -9.24 15.16
C LYS A 15 -4.86 -10.55 14.50
N ILE A 16 -4.34 -11.67 14.99
CA ILE A 16 -4.70 -13.00 14.51
C ILE A 16 -6.15 -13.31 14.86
N LEU A 17 -6.60 -12.96 16.07
CA LEU A 17 -7.99 -13.12 16.49
C LEU A 17 -8.96 -12.24 15.69
N ALA A 18 -8.61 -10.99 15.41
CA ALA A 18 -9.45 -10.12 14.59
C ALA A 18 -9.56 -10.61 13.14
N ALA A 19 -8.44 -11.05 12.55
CA ALA A 19 -8.43 -11.64 11.22
C ALA A 19 -9.21 -12.96 11.18
N LEU A 20 -9.04 -13.83 12.18
CA LEU A 20 -9.79 -15.08 12.30
C LEU A 20 -11.29 -14.83 12.50
N ALA A 21 -11.68 -13.88 13.36
CA ALA A 21 -13.08 -13.54 13.56
C ALA A 21 -13.74 -13.00 12.28
N PHE A 22 -13.02 -12.17 11.52
CA PHE A 22 -13.49 -11.66 10.24
C PHE A 22 -13.65 -12.78 9.20
N VAL A 23 -12.68 -13.70 9.12
CA VAL A 23 -12.73 -14.86 8.23
C VAL A 23 -13.86 -15.81 8.66
N VAL A 24 -14.00 -16.13 9.95
CA VAL A 24 -15.06 -17.01 10.47
C VAL A 24 -16.44 -16.39 10.28
N PHE A 25 -16.60 -15.08 10.47
CA PHE A 25 -17.86 -14.38 10.18
C PHE A 25 -18.18 -14.45 8.68
N PHE A 26 -17.19 -14.23 7.82
CA PHE A 26 -17.34 -14.29 6.37
C PHE A 26 -17.67 -15.71 5.87
N PHE A 27 -17.07 -16.75 6.47
CA PHE A 27 -17.35 -18.16 6.17
C PHE A 27 -18.70 -18.62 6.76
N GLY A 28 -19.11 -18.13 7.94
CA GLY A 28 -20.42 -18.43 8.53
C GLY A 28 -21.60 -17.89 7.70
N VAL A 29 -21.44 -16.72 7.07
CA VAL A 29 -22.40 -16.19 6.10
C VAL A 29 -22.48 -17.05 4.84
N PHE A 30 -21.40 -17.77 4.50
CA PHE A 30 -21.30 -18.68 3.35
C PHE A 30 -21.92 -20.06 3.62
N GLU A 31 -21.96 -20.54 4.88
CA GLU A 31 -22.47 -21.87 5.23
C GLU A 31 -24.01 -21.94 5.16
N GLU A 32 -24.69 -20.82 5.42
CA GLU A 32 -26.17 -20.69 5.34
C GLU A 32 -26.69 -20.51 3.88
N TYR A 33 -25.81 -20.73 2.90
CA TYR A 33 -25.98 -20.35 1.49
C TYR A 33 -26.34 -21.53 0.55
N ARG A 34 -26.83 -22.65 1.08
CA ARG A 34 -27.03 -23.92 0.32
C ARG A 34 -28.30 -24.03 -0.55
N ALA A 35 -29.05 -22.97 -0.86
CA ALA A 35 -30.42 -23.13 -1.40
C ALA A 35 -30.84 -22.45 -2.72
N SER A 36 -29.98 -21.83 -3.55
CA SER A 36 -30.43 -21.34 -4.89
C SER A 36 -29.30 -21.03 -5.90
N GLY A 37 -29.51 -21.30 -7.19
CA GLY A 37 -28.50 -21.08 -8.25
C GLY A 37 -28.08 -19.62 -8.47
N LEU A 38 -28.98 -18.66 -8.19
CA LEU A 38 -28.66 -17.22 -8.20
C LEU A 38 -27.63 -16.85 -7.12
N ARG A 39 -27.72 -17.52 -5.96
CA ARG A 39 -26.79 -17.35 -4.85
C ARG A 39 -25.39 -17.87 -5.20
N THR A 40 -25.26 -18.90 -6.04
CA THR A 40 -23.95 -19.36 -6.54
C THR A 40 -23.25 -18.29 -7.37
N LEU A 41 -23.96 -17.56 -8.22
CA LEU A 41 -23.39 -16.45 -9.01
C LEU A 41 -22.98 -15.27 -8.13
N ILE A 42 -23.79 -14.93 -7.13
CA ILE A 42 -23.47 -13.87 -6.15
C ILE A 42 -22.25 -14.27 -5.32
N GLY A 43 -22.14 -15.54 -4.90
CA GLY A 43 -21.00 -16.06 -4.16
C GLY A 43 -19.72 -16.07 -5.01
N LEU A 44 -19.82 -16.46 -6.29
CA LEU A 44 -18.71 -16.38 -7.23
C LEU A 44 -18.25 -14.94 -7.36
N ALA A 45 -19.15 -14.02 -7.75
CA ALA A 45 -18.83 -12.61 -7.94
C ALA A 45 -18.27 -11.96 -6.65
N GLY A 46 -18.90 -12.23 -5.50
CA GLY A 46 -18.44 -11.76 -4.19
C GLY A 46 -17.07 -12.31 -3.83
N GLY A 47 -16.81 -13.59 -4.10
CA GLY A 47 -15.51 -14.23 -3.91
C GLY A 47 -14.43 -13.64 -4.81
N THR A 48 -14.72 -13.40 -6.09
CA THR A 48 -13.77 -12.75 -7.01
C THR A 48 -13.45 -11.33 -6.56
N LEU A 49 -14.45 -10.56 -6.14
CA LEU A 49 -14.27 -9.20 -5.63
C LEU A 49 -13.46 -9.19 -4.34
N ALA A 50 -13.76 -10.09 -3.40
CA ALA A 50 -12.98 -10.24 -2.17
C ALA A 50 -11.53 -10.65 -2.47
N GLY A 51 -11.32 -11.64 -3.35
CA GLY A 51 -9.98 -12.06 -3.78
C GLY A 51 -9.18 -10.93 -4.43
N ALA A 52 -9.81 -10.18 -5.34
CA ALA A 52 -9.21 -8.99 -5.95
C ALA A 52 -8.85 -7.93 -4.90
N TYR A 53 -9.70 -7.71 -3.90
CA TYR A 53 -9.45 -6.79 -2.80
C TYR A 53 -8.22 -7.19 -1.98
N PHE A 54 -8.10 -8.47 -1.60
CA PHE A 54 -6.92 -8.97 -0.87
C PHE A 54 -5.64 -8.89 -1.70
N LEU A 55 -5.71 -9.22 -3.01
CA LEU A 55 -4.58 -9.06 -3.92
C LEU A 55 -4.12 -7.59 -4.01
N LEU A 56 -5.09 -6.67 -4.07
CA LEU A 56 -4.80 -5.23 -4.09
C LEU A 56 -4.16 -4.77 -2.78
N ALA A 57 -4.61 -5.28 -1.62
CA ALA A 57 -4.00 -5.00 -0.33
C ALA A 57 -2.53 -5.48 -0.26
N GLY A 58 -2.26 -6.70 -0.76
CA GLY A 58 -0.91 -7.21 -0.88
C GLY A 58 -0.04 -6.39 -1.84
N TYR A 59 -0.62 -5.94 -2.96
CA TYR A 59 0.04 -5.04 -3.89
C TYR A 59 0.43 -3.71 -3.23
N VAL A 60 -0.46 -3.09 -2.46
CA VAL A 60 -0.17 -1.85 -1.71
C VAL A 60 0.99 -2.05 -0.73
N TYR A 61 1.00 -3.17 0.00
CA TYR A 61 2.11 -3.51 0.88
C TYR A 61 3.43 -3.60 0.12
N ALA A 62 3.46 -4.33 -1.00
CA ALA A 62 4.65 -4.50 -1.83
C ALA A 62 5.13 -3.19 -2.48
N ASP A 63 4.20 -2.36 -2.97
CA ASP A 63 4.50 -1.06 -3.58
C ASP A 63 5.05 -0.07 -2.53
N ALA A 64 4.52 -0.09 -1.30
CA ALA A 64 5.05 0.74 -0.21
C ALA A 64 6.48 0.35 0.18
N VAL A 65 6.80 -0.95 0.21
CA VAL A 65 8.18 -1.45 0.41
C VAL A 65 9.11 -0.93 -0.70
N ARG A 66 8.70 -1.03 -1.97
CA ARG A 66 9.50 -0.56 -3.11
C ARG A 66 9.77 0.94 -3.06
N ARG A 67 8.84 1.73 -2.53
CA ARG A 67 8.97 3.19 -2.38
C ARG A 67 9.71 3.61 -1.10
N GLY A 68 10.18 2.67 -0.29
CA GLY A 68 10.85 2.97 0.98
C GLY A 68 9.92 3.62 2.02
N MET A 69 8.60 3.45 1.88
CA MET A 69 7.60 3.92 2.83
C MET A 69 7.26 2.80 3.83
N PRO A 70 6.85 3.11 5.08
CA PRO A 70 6.47 2.09 6.04
C PRO A 70 5.20 1.35 5.53
N PRO A 71 5.28 0.06 5.18
CA PRO A 71 4.26 -0.61 4.39
C PRO A 71 3.01 -0.97 5.19
N ILE A 72 3.17 -1.15 6.50
CA ILE A 72 2.10 -1.51 7.44
C ILE A 72 1.03 -0.43 7.53
N PRO A 73 1.32 0.84 7.88
CA PRO A 73 0.29 1.87 7.98
C PRO A 73 -0.37 2.14 6.63
N TRP A 74 0.35 2.04 5.51
CA TRP A 74 -0.25 2.23 4.18
C TRP A 74 -1.18 1.09 3.78
N ALA A 75 -0.78 -0.17 4.00
CA ALA A 75 -1.66 -1.32 3.77
C ALA A 75 -2.84 -1.34 4.74
N ALA A 76 -2.62 -0.97 6.01
CA ALA A 76 -3.68 -0.85 7.00
C ALA A 76 -4.68 0.25 6.60
N LEU A 77 -4.20 1.42 6.18
CA LEU A 77 -5.05 2.50 5.67
C LEU A 77 -5.87 2.05 4.45
N ALA A 78 -5.25 1.30 3.53
CA ALA A 78 -5.92 0.80 2.34
C ALA A 78 -7.05 -0.21 2.67
N VAL A 79 -6.86 -1.03 3.71
CA VAL A 79 -7.78 -2.11 4.09
C VAL A 79 -8.84 -1.68 5.11
N LEU A 80 -8.49 -0.82 6.08
CA LEU A 80 -9.39 -0.36 7.15
C LEU A 80 -10.43 0.64 6.65
N ILE A 81 -10.14 1.38 5.59
CA ILE A 81 -11.10 2.33 5.04
C ILE A 81 -12.03 1.57 4.07
N PRO A 82 -13.32 1.42 4.41
CA PRO A 82 -14.28 0.70 3.57
C PRO A 82 -14.53 1.42 2.23
N ASN A 83 -15.22 0.74 1.31
CA ASN A 83 -15.62 1.26 -0.01
C ASN A 83 -14.45 1.56 -0.97
N CYS A 84 -13.33 0.84 -0.88
CA CYS A 84 -12.14 1.04 -1.72
C CYS A 84 -11.49 2.43 -1.61
N VAL A 85 -12.00 3.31 -0.74
CA VAL A 85 -11.50 4.68 -0.56
C VAL A 85 -10.05 4.66 -0.06
N GLY A 86 -9.69 3.68 0.78
CA GLY A 86 -8.31 3.50 1.23
C GLY A 86 -7.31 3.26 0.09
N PHE A 87 -7.71 2.49 -0.92
CA PHE A 87 -6.88 2.29 -2.11
C PHE A 87 -6.74 3.55 -2.94
N VAL A 88 -7.84 4.28 -3.17
CA VAL A 88 -7.81 5.55 -3.90
C VAL A 88 -6.90 6.55 -3.19
N LEU A 89 -7.03 6.70 -1.87
CA LEU A 89 -6.14 7.54 -1.08
C LEU A 89 -4.67 7.12 -1.19
N TYR A 90 -4.38 5.82 -1.14
CA TYR A 90 -3.02 5.31 -1.33
C TYR A 90 -2.43 5.74 -2.67
N PHE A 91 -3.19 5.57 -3.77
CA PHE A 91 -2.72 5.95 -5.10
C PHE A 91 -2.51 7.46 -5.25
N LEU A 92 -3.38 8.29 -4.65
CA LEU A 92 -3.26 9.75 -4.66
C LEU A 92 -2.07 10.25 -3.84
N LEU A 93 -1.81 9.66 -2.67
CA LEU A 93 -0.72 10.06 -1.78
C LEU A 93 0.61 9.33 -2.06
N ARG A 94 0.66 8.45 -3.07
CA ARG A 94 1.86 7.67 -3.36
C ARG A 94 3.03 8.60 -3.67
N LYS A 95 4.14 8.44 -2.94
CA LYS A 95 5.36 9.21 -3.21
C LYS A 95 6.05 8.72 -4.48
N PRO A 96 6.73 9.59 -5.25
CA PRO A 96 7.57 9.15 -6.37
C PRO A 96 8.69 8.23 -5.86
N ILE A 97 9.14 7.30 -6.70
CA ILE A 97 10.21 6.37 -6.36
C ILE A 97 11.51 7.19 -6.25
N LEU A 98 12.16 7.19 -5.08
CA LEU A 98 13.40 7.91 -4.87
C LEU A 98 14.59 7.07 -5.35
N HIS A 99 15.50 7.70 -6.08
CA HIS A 99 16.77 7.09 -6.49
C HIS A 99 17.87 7.36 -5.47
N PRO A 100 18.76 6.39 -5.19
CA PRO A 100 19.87 6.62 -4.29
C PRO A 100 20.87 7.60 -4.92
N CYS A 101 21.24 8.64 -4.18
CA CYS A 101 22.29 9.58 -4.58
C CYS A 101 23.66 8.86 -4.63
N PRO A 102 24.44 8.96 -5.71
CA PRO A 102 25.74 8.29 -5.84
C PRO A 102 26.80 8.79 -4.85
N SER A 103 26.65 10.01 -4.33
CA SER A 103 27.61 10.61 -3.39
C SER A 103 27.29 10.31 -1.92
N CYS A 104 26.01 10.35 -1.51
CA CYS A 104 25.62 10.21 -0.09
C CYS A 104 24.71 9.00 0.22
N GLY A 105 24.27 8.26 -0.80
CA GLY A 105 23.41 7.08 -0.67
C GLY A 105 21.97 7.37 -0.21
N ARG A 106 21.58 8.65 -0.08
CA ARG A 106 20.22 9.02 0.34
C ARG A 106 19.27 9.04 -0.85
N GLY A 107 18.01 8.66 -0.65
CA GLY A 107 16.97 8.79 -1.67
C GLY A 107 16.76 10.25 -2.07
N VAL A 108 16.88 10.54 -3.36
CA VAL A 108 16.61 11.83 -3.99
C VAL A 108 15.52 11.63 -5.04
N ALA A 109 14.65 12.62 -5.21
CA ALA A 109 13.61 12.57 -6.23
C ALA A 109 14.27 12.61 -7.63
N PRO A 110 13.77 11.84 -8.62
CA PRO A 110 14.39 11.75 -9.95
C PRO A 110 14.41 13.09 -10.71
N ASP A 111 13.56 14.03 -10.33
CA ASP A 111 13.38 15.36 -10.89
C ASP A 111 14.15 16.46 -10.11
N ALA A 112 14.94 16.10 -9.09
CA ALA A 112 15.73 17.07 -8.34
C ALA A 112 17.11 17.28 -8.98
N ALA A 113 17.44 18.53 -9.34
CA ALA A 113 18.75 18.87 -9.92
C ALA A 113 19.92 18.66 -8.96
N PHE A 114 19.67 18.86 -7.66
CA PHE A 114 20.67 18.77 -6.61
C PHE A 114 20.14 17.94 -5.44
N CYS A 115 21.03 17.18 -4.78
CA CYS A 115 20.67 16.48 -3.56
C CYS A 115 20.45 17.50 -2.41
N PRO A 116 19.32 17.49 -1.70
CA PRO A 116 19.05 18.43 -0.60
C PRO A 116 19.94 18.21 0.63
N ARG A 117 20.73 17.13 0.66
CA ARG A 117 21.59 16.79 1.80
C ARG A 117 23.07 17.06 1.55
N CYS A 118 23.58 16.72 0.36
CA CYS A 118 24.99 16.89 0.03
C CYS A 118 25.26 17.94 -1.06
N GLY A 119 24.22 18.53 -1.66
CA GLY A 119 24.36 19.55 -2.71
C GLY A 119 24.89 19.05 -4.05
N GLN A 120 25.18 17.75 -4.19
CA GLN A 120 25.75 17.20 -5.43
C GLN A 120 24.73 17.18 -6.57
N PRO A 121 25.12 17.58 -7.80
CA PRO A 121 24.27 17.54 -8.96
C PRO A 121 23.88 16.10 -9.32
N GLN A 122 22.62 15.91 -9.68
CA GLN A 122 22.05 14.62 -10.06
C GLN A 122 22.16 14.42 -11.58
N MET A 123 23.03 13.51 -12.00
CA MET A 123 23.33 13.23 -13.42
C MET A 123 22.26 12.38 -14.14
N ASN A 124 21.23 11.94 -13.41
CA ASN A 124 20.01 11.29 -13.92
C ASN A 124 18.91 12.30 -14.30
N MET A 125 19.19 13.60 -14.20
CA MET A 125 18.29 14.65 -14.67
C MET A 125 18.29 14.71 -16.20
N GLY A 126 17.19 14.24 -16.82
CA GLY A 126 16.86 14.61 -18.20
C GLY A 126 16.61 16.12 -18.32
N PRO A 127 16.57 16.69 -19.54
CA PRO A 127 16.46 18.13 -19.75
C PRO A 127 15.32 18.72 -18.91
N GLN A 128 15.63 19.63 -17.99
CA GLN A 128 14.59 20.36 -17.28
C GLN A 128 13.83 21.22 -18.30
N PRO A 129 12.48 21.14 -18.38
CA PRO A 129 11.73 22.17 -19.09
C PRO A 129 12.04 23.50 -18.39
N SER A 130 12.55 24.45 -19.15
CA SER A 130 12.89 25.78 -18.66
C SER A 130 11.67 26.38 -17.96
N ARG A 131 11.88 26.88 -16.74
CA ARG A 131 10.98 27.85 -16.12
C ARG A 131 11.05 29.15 -16.92
N GLU A 132 10.36 29.16 -18.06
CA GLU A 132 9.84 30.33 -18.78
C GLU A 132 8.32 30.13 -18.71
N GLU A 133 7.48 31.00 -18.16
CA GLU A 133 7.49 32.45 -18.18
C GLU A 133 6.48 32.97 -17.12
N SER A 134 6.82 34.09 -16.47
CA SER A 134 6.00 35.02 -15.65
C SER A 134 5.17 34.51 -14.47
#